data_AF-A0A5P8JW24-F1
#
_entry.id   AF-A0A5P8JW24-F1
#
_cell.length_a   1.000
_cell.length_b   1.000
_cell.length_c   1.000
_cell.angle_alpha   90.00
_cell.angle_beta   90.00
_cell.angle_gamma   90.00
#
_symmetry.space_group_name_H-M   'P 1'
#
loop_
_entity.id
_entity.type
_entity.pdbx_description
1 polymer ?
#
loop_
_entity_poly.entity_id
_entity_poly.type
_entity_poly.pdbx_seq_one_letter_code
_entity_poly.pdbx_strand_id
1 'polypeptide(L)'
;MITFGLAFALICGFTNAHPVQAAAVSYQTLTYGTTKTSLAAKYYVQPAQVVVNGDDYLVTTTIHTTASLGAWPVTVLSINGVGPANVVKTHDNNDYDYQYAFETKDLSQTINSDIAINVVGVYAAQHTLSFKFDQKQLPSLQKKSPTQTPAKKKIPVTRAPNDQAKQVANLNAANQATQTKVLIGGGLSMVIVAIGAGLWVRRKQPKS
;
A
#
# COMPACT_ATOMS: atom_id res chain seq x y z
N MET A 1 0.11 38.20 -46.00
CA MET A 1 -0.89 37.50 -45.15
C MET A 1 -0.14 36.74 -44.07
N ILE A 2 -0.50 36.98 -42.82
CA ILE A 2 0.14 36.47 -41.60
C ILE A 2 -0.42 35.07 -41.30
N THR A 3 0.44 34.10 -41.01
CA THR A 3 0.06 32.98 -40.13
C THR A 3 1.28 32.50 -39.36
N PHE A 4 1.37 32.91 -38.10
CA PHE A 4 2.26 32.35 -37.09
C PHE A 4 1.67 31.00 -36.64
N GLY A 5 2.35 29.89 -36.92
CA GLY A 5 2.05 28.59 -36.34
C GLY A 5 2.80 28.41 -35.03
N LEU A 6 2.10 28.58 -33.91
CA LEU A 6 2.60 28.35 -32.55
C LEU A 6 2.86 26.85 -32.35
N ALA A 7 4.13 26.42 -32.34
CA ALA A 7 4.49 25.06 -31.98
C ALA A 7 4.34 24.87 -30.46
N PHE A 8 3.25 24.24 -30.03
CA PHE A 8 3.04 23.83 -28.65
C PHE A 8 3.86 22.56 -28.41
N ALA A 9 5.07 22.72 -27.85
CA ALA A 9 5.89 21.60 -27.41
C ALA A 9 5.23 20.96 -26.17
N LEU A 10 4.47 19.90 -26.41
CA LEU A 10 3.89 19.05 -25.37
C LEU A 10 5.04 18.24 -24.74
N ILE A 11 5.66 18.79 -23.69
CA ILE A 11 6.59 18.05 -22.85
C ILE A 11 5.76 17.02 -22.08
N CYS A 12 5.56 15.84 -22.67
CA CYS A 12 5.12 14.67 -21.92
C CYS A 12 6.22 14.35 -20.90
N GLY A 13 6.04 14.81 -19.67
CA GLY A 13 6.84 14.35 -18.55
C GLY A 13 6.66 12.84 -18.44
N PHE A 14 7.70 12.09 -18.82
CA PHE A 14 7.82 10.69 -18.45
C PHE A 14 7.87 10.63 -16.93
N THR A 15 6.73 10.35 -16.30
CA THR A 15 6.74 9.89 -14.92
C THR A 15 7.46 8.55 -14.94
N ASN A 16 8.65 8.52 -14.36
CA ASN A 16 9.36 7.27 -14.09
C ASN A 16 8.53 6.49 -13.07
N ALA A 17 7.53 5.74 -13.54
CA ALA A 17 6.88 4.71 -12.75
C ALA A 17 7.92 3.61 -12.56
N HIS A 18 8.73 3.73 -11.50
CA HIS A 18 9.60 2.64 -11.10
C HIS A 18 8.71 1.46 -10.74
N PRO A 19 8.96 0.25 -11.28
CA PRO A 19 8.25 -0.93 -10.84
C PRO A 19 8.52 -1.11 -9.35
N VAL A 20 7.47 -0.98 -8.53
CA VAL A 20 7.59 -1.24 -7.10
C VAL A 20 7.59 -2.75 -6.94
N GLN A 21 8.76 -3.32 -6.71
CA GLN A 21 8.94 -4.76 -6.56
C GLN A 21 8.43 -5.20 -5.18
N ALA A 22 7.51 -6.17 -5.16
CA ALA A 22 7.09 -6.82 -3.93
C ALA A 22 8.19 -7.75 -3.40
N ALA A 23 8.48 -7.64 -2.11
CA ALA A 23 9.36 -8.55 -1.38
C ALA A 23 8.55 -9.68 -0.74
N ALA A 24 9.03 -10.91 -0.87
CA ALA A 24 8.50 -12.07 -0.17
C ALA A 24 9.02 -12.07 1.28
N VAL A 25 8.11 -11.92 2.24
CA VAL A 25 8.45 -11.80 3.67
C VAL A 25 7.76 -12.91 4.47
N SER A 26 8.58 -13.75 5.08
CA SER A 26 8.15 -14.80 6.00
C SER A 26 7.62 -14.19 7.29
N TYR A 27 6.60 -14.82 7.88
CA TYR A 27 6.04 -14.37 9.15
C TYR A 27 5.49 -15.53 9.98
N GLN A 28 5.26 -15.29 11.26
CA GLN A 28 4.61 -16.24 12.17
C GLN A 28 3.21 -15.77 12.50
N THR A 29 2.24 -16.68 12.46
CA THR A 29 0.90 -16.47 13.02
C THR A 29 0.85 -17.05 14.44
N LEU A 30 0.65 -16.20 15.42
CA LEU A 30 0.78 -16.49 16.85
C LEU A 30 -0.57 -16.36 17.56
N THR A 31 -0.75 -17.13 18.63
CA THR A 31 -1.87 -16.92 19.56
C THR A 31 -1.70 -15.57 20.21
N TYR A 32 -2.77 -14.76 20.23
CA TYR A 32 -2.73 -13.38 20.70
C TYR A 32 -2.11 -13.24 22.09
N GLY A 33 -1.23 -12.25 22.23
CA GLY A 33 -0.52 -11.97 23.48
C GLY A 33 0.56 -13.00 23.84
N THR A 34 0.90 -13.94 22.95
CA THR A 34 1.90 -14.98 23.20
C THR A 34 2.91 -15.12 22.06
N THR A 35 3.94 -15.93 22.28
CA THR A 35 4.91 -16.35 21.26
C THR A 35 4.61 -17.73 20.67
N LYS A 36 3.48 -18.35 21.04
CA LYS A 36 3.11 -19.68 20.57
C LYS A 36 2.43 -19.59 19.21
N THR A 37 2.76 -20.51 18.30
CA THR A 37 2.09 -20.64 17.01
C THR A 37 0.58 -20.86 17.20
N SER A 38 -0.23 -20.10 16.48
CA SER A 38 -1.68 -20.24 16.48
C SER A 38 -2.11 -21.45 15.65
N LEU A 39 -3.22 -22.09 16.03
CA LEU A 39 -3.89 -23.08 15.19
C LEU A 39 -4.34 -22.50 13.85
N ALA A 40 -4.51 -21.18 13.76
CA ALA A 40 -4.85 -20.50 12.51
C ALA A 40 -3.69 -20.52 11.49
N ALA A 41 -2.44 -20.72 11.94
CA ALA A 41 -1.26 -20.66 11.08
C ALA A 41 -1.35 -21.56 9.84
N LYS A 42 -2.00 -22.72 9.94
CA LYS A 42 -2.17 -23.67 8.83
C LYS A 42 -3.01 -23.14 7.66
N TYR A 43 -3.80 -22.08 7.87
CA TYR A 43 -4.63 -21.48 6.83
C TYR A 43 -3.98 -20.24 6.22
N TYR A 44 -2.91 -19.73 6.80
CA TYR A 44 -2.21 -18.55 6.30
C TYR A 44 -1.11 -18.96 5.33
N VAL A 45 -1.23 -18.52 4.07
CA VAL A 45 -0.24 -18.78 3.03
C VAL A 45 1.05 -18.00 3.31
N GLN A 46 2.19 -18.69 3.18
CA GLN A 46 3.53 -18.11 3.34
C GLN A 46 4.27 -18.09 2.00
N PRO A 47 5.11 -17.07 1.73
CA PRO A 47 5.30 -15.84 2.51
C PRO A 47 4.22 -14.78 2.20
N ALA A 48 4.17 -13.71 2.99
CA ALA A 48 3.41 -12.51 2.63
C ALA A 48 4.16 -11.72 1.54
N GLN A 49 3.42 -10.89 0.80
CA GLN A 49 4.02 -9.94 -0.13
C GLN A 49 4.05 -8.56 0.52
N VAL A 50 5.23 -7.94 0.57
CA VAL A 50 5.43 -6.64 1.20
C VAL A 50 5.97 -5.65 0.18
N VAL A 51 5.28 -4.54 0.04
CA VAL A 51 5.62 -3.44 -0.85
C VAL A 51 5.85 -2.18 -0.02
N VAL A 52 6.84 -1.38 -0.37
CA VAL A 52 6.99 -0.01 0.17
C VAL A 52 6.04 0.91 -0.58
N ASN A 53 5.06 1.48 0.14
CA ASN A 53 4.08 2.43 -0.38
C ASN A 53 4.27 3.80 0.30
N GLY A 54 5.12 4.64 -0.29
CA GLY A 54 5.53 5.90 0.34
C GLY A 54 6.39 5.65 1.58
N ASP A 55 5.92 6.12 2.74
CA ASP A 55 6.58 5.94 4.05
C ASP A 55 6.06 4.70 4.82
N ASP A 56 5.13 3.94 4.22
CA ASP A 56 4.46 2.80 4.84
C ASP A 56 4.76 1.51 4.07
N TYR A 57 4.51 0.37 4.72
CA TYR A 57 4.42 -0.94 4.07
C TYR A 57 2.99 -1.23 3.68
N LEU A 58 2.77 -1.69 2.45
CA LEU A 58 1.56 -2.39 2.05
C LEU A 58 1.85 -3.89 2.11
N VAL A 59 1.18 -4.59 3.00
CA VAL A 59 1.35 -6.04 3.20
C VAL A 59 0.14 -6.77 2.64
N THR A 60 0.36 -7.71 1.73
CA THR A 60 -0.67 -8.60 1.18
C THR A 60 -0.51 -10.00 1.75
N THR A 61 -1.59 -10.52 2.31
CA THR A 61 -1.69 -11.83 2.96
C THR A 61 -2.81 -12.64 2.33
N THR A 62 -2.72 -13.96 2.36
CA THR A 62 -3.76 -14.86 1.85
C THR A 62 -4.12 -15.91 2.89
N ILE A 63 -5.42 -16.10 3.08
CA ILE A 63 -5.99 -17.21 3.84
C ILE A 63 -6.53 -18.23 2.84
N HIS A 64 -6.05 -19.46 2.92
CA HIS A 64 -6.44 -20.58 2.08
C HIS A 64 -7.23 -21.60 2.90
N THR A 65 -8.38 -22.02 2.38
CA THR A 65 -9.27 -22.98 3.05
C THR A 65 -9.94 -23.90 2.04
N THR A 66 -10.17 -25.15 2.42
CA THR A 66 -10.86 -26.13 1.56
C THR A 66 -12.36 -25.87 1.52
N ALA A 67 -13.00 -26.16 0.40
CA ALA A 67 -14.42 -25.94 0.17
C ALA A 67 -15.35 -26.75 1.10
N SER A 68 -14.83 -27.84 1.68
CA SER A 68 -15.52 -28.65 2.69
C SER A 68 -15.85 -27.89 3.98
N LEU A 69 -15.18 -26.76 4.24
CA LEU A 69 -15.44 -25.91 5.40
C LEU A 69 -16.57 -24.88 5.16
N GLY A 70 -17.12 -24.83 3.95
CA GLY A 70 -18.05 -23.80 3.50
C GLY A 70 -17.36 -22.62 2.84
N ALA A 71 -18.14 -21.71 2.27
CA ALA A 71 -17.61 -20.55 1.57
C ALA A 71 -17.05 -19.52 2.55
N TRP A 72 -15.78 -19.14 2.38
CA TRP A 72 -15.09 -18.11 3.17
C TRP A 72 -15.20 -18.35 4.68
N PRO A 73 -14.78 -19.53 5.18
CA PRO A 73 -15.01 -19.92 6.57
C PRO A 73 -14.15 -19.13 7.55
N VAL A 74 -13.19 -18.34 7.04
CA VAL A 74 -12.39 -17.38 7.80
C VAL A 74 -12.42 -16.04 7.05
N THR A 75 -12.72 -14.96 7.78
CA THR A 75 -12.69 -13.59 7.26
C THR A 75 -11.99 -12.67 8.24
N VAL A 76 -11.24 -11.69 7.73
CA VAL A 76 -10.58 -10.68 8.56
C VAL A 76 -11.53 -9.53 8.85
N LEU A 77 -11.71 -9.22 10.13
CA LEU A 77 -12.51 -8.10 10.62
C LEU A 77 -11.66 -6.84 10.75
N SER A 78 -10.47 -6.98 11.34
CA SER A 78 -9.56 -5.87 11.58
C SER A 78 -8.08 -6.31 11.54
N ILE A 79 -7.21 -5.35 11.24
CA ILE A 79 -5.76 -5.39 11.45
C ILE A 79 -5.40 -4.11 12.22
N ASN A 80 -4.89 -4.27 13.44
CA ASN A 80 -4.64 -3.17 14.38
C ASN A 80 -5.84 -2.21 14.52
N GLY A 81 -7.06 -2.76 14.53
CA GLY A 81 -8.30 -1.99 14.64
C GLY A 81 -8.81 -1.35 13.34
N VAL A 82 -8.09 -1.51 12.22
CA VAL A 82 -8.48 -0.99 10.91
C VAL A 82 -8.96 -2.14 10.01
N GLY A 83 -10.03 -1.95 9.25
CA GLY A 83 -10.54 -2.97 8.34
C GLY A 83 -9.53 -3.35 7.23
N PRO A 84 -9.62 -4.57 6.66
CA PRO A 84 -8.73 -5.00 5.58
C PRO A 84 -8.95 -4.17 4.30
N ALA A 85 -7.85 -3.87 3.62
CA ALA A 85 -7.84 -3.25 2.30
C ALA A 85 -7.72 -4.31 1.19
N ASN A 86 -8.02 -3.92 -0.06
CA ASN A 86 -7.79 -4.71 -1.27
C ASN A 86 -8.23 -6.17 -1.17
N VAL A 87 -9.41 -6.41 -0.59
CA VAL A 87 -9.93 -7.76 -0.39
C VAL A 87 -10.27 -8.39 -1.73
N VAL A 88 -9.63 -9.52 -2.03
CA VAL A 88 -9.88 -10.34 -3.21
C VAL A 88 -10.24 -11.74 -2.75
N LYS A 89 -11.32 -12.27 -3.33
CA LYS A 89 -11.89 -13.57 -3.01
C LYS A 89 -11.91 -14.41 -4.27
N THR A 90 -11.07 -15.44 -4.34
CA THR A 90 -11.03 -16.40 -5.46
C THR A 90 -11.37 -17.81 -4.99
N HIS A 91 -12.10 -18.54 -5.82
CA HIS A 91 -12.51 -19.91 -5.55
C HIS A 91 -12.27 -20.76 -6.79
N ASP A 92 -11.69 -21.92 -6.59
CA ASP A 92 -11.70 -23.02 -7.55
C ASP A 92 -12.56 -24.17 -6.99
N ASN A 93 -12.69 -25.29 -7.69
CA ASN A 93 -13.63 -26.34 -7.28
C ASN A 93 -13.37 -26.93 -5.88
N ASN A 94 -12.16 -26.79 -5.33
CA ASN A 94 -11.77 -27.44 -4.09
C ASN A 94 -11.42 -26.46 -2.98
N ASP A 95 -11.06 -25.21 -3.31
CA ASP A 95 -10.45 -24.29 -2.36
C ASP A 95 -10.94 -22.84 -2.50
N TYR A 96 -10.83 -22.10 -1.40
CA TYR A 96 -11.13 -20.68 -1.26
C TYR A 96 -9.89 -19.93 -0.81
N ASP A 97 -9.51 -18.90 -1.57
CA ASP A 97 -8.43 -17.97 -1.26
C ASP A 97 -8.99 -16.58 -0.93
N TYR A 98 -8.88 -16.19 0.34
CA TYR A 98 -9.19 -14.86 0.84
C TYR A 98 -7.90 -14.06 0.93
N GLN A 99 -7.62 -13.25 -0.09
CA GLN A 99 -6.52 -12.31 -0.09
C GLN A 99 -6.97 -10.96 0.46
N TYR A 100 -6.12 -10.33 1.27
CA TYR A 100 -6.35 -9.00 1.79
C TYR A 100 -5.02 -8.28 2.02
N ALA A 101 -5.08 -6.96 2.12
CA ALA A 101 -3.94 -6.14 2.45
C ALA A 101 -4.18 -5.26 3.68
N PHE A 102 -3.10 -4.80 4.29
CA PHE A 102 -3.11 -3.75 5.30
C PHE A 102 -1.86 -2.88 5.17
N GLU A 103 -1.97 -1.64 5.65
CA GLU A 103 -0.85 -0.71 5.69
C GLU A 103 -0.31 -0.56 7.11
N THR A 104 1.02 -0.47 7.25
CA THR A 104 1.66 -0.15 8.52
C THR A 104 3.00 0.54 8.30
N LYS A 105 3.36 1.45 9.20
CA LYS A 105 4.68 2.08 9.23
C LYS A 105 5.77 1.17 9.82
N ASP A 106 5.36 0.18 10.60
CA ASP A 106 6.27 -0.62 11.38
C ASP A 106 5.83 -2.09 11.37
N LEU A 107 6.70 -2.94 10.81
CA LEU A 107 6.56 -4.40 10.81
C LEU A 107 7.49 -5.06 11.84
N SER A 108 8.26 -4.28 12.62
CA SER A 108 9.07 -4.78 13.73
C SER A 108 8.24 -5.13 14.97
N GLN A 109 7.08 -4.49 15.08
CA GLN A 109 6.07 -4.77 16.09
C GLN A 109 5.20 -5.96 15.67
N THR A 110 4.58 -6.59 16.67
CA THR A 110 3.52 -7.56 16.41
C THR A 110 2.31 -6.84 15.81
N ILE A 111 1.77 -7.37 14.71
CA ILE A 111 0.54 -6.88 14.10
C ILE A 111 -0.62 -7.74 14.60
N ASN A 112 -1.65 -7.16 15.19
CA ASN A 112 -2.81 -7.91 15.67
C ASN A 112 -3.90 -7.92 14.61
N SER A 113 -4.61 -9.04 14.48
CA SER A 113 -5.75 -9.14 13.58
C SER A 113 -6.91 -9.85 14.26
N ASP A 114 -8.09 -9.25 14.14
CA ASP A 114 -9.34 -9.87 14.54
C ASP A 114 -9.93 -10.59 13.34
N ILE A 115 -10.27 -11.87 13.52
CA ILE A 115 -10.88 -12.72 12.50
C ILE A 115 -12.21 -13.25 12.98
N ALA A 116 -13.14 -13.45 12.05
CA ALA A 116 -14.32 -14.27 12.25
C ALA A 116 -14.12 -15.63 11.57
N ILE A 117 -14.49 -16.68 12.27
CA ILE A 117 -14.53 -18.05 11.78
C ILE A 117 -16.00 -18.47 11.73
N ASN A 118 -16.42 -19.06 10.63
CA ASN A 118 -17.76 -19.62 10.44
C ASN A 118 -17.69 -20.86 9.54
N VAL A 119 -17.60 -22.03 10.16
CA VAL A 119 -17.70 -23.34 9.52
C VAL A 119 -19.13 -23.84 9.70
N VAL A 120 -19.86 -23.96 8.59
CA VAL A 120 -21.31 -24.24 8.60
C VAL A 120 -21.61 -25.52 9.38
N GLY A 121 -22.45 -25.40 10.41
CA GLY A 121 -22.89 -26.52 11.24
C GLY A 121 -21.83 -27.09 12.20
N VAL A 122 -20.64 -26.50 12.28
CA VAL A 122 -19.52 -27.02 13.10
C VAL A 122 -19.05 -26.02 14.14
N TYR A 123 -18.72 -24.79 13.72
CA TYR A 123 -18.03 -23.84 14.59
C TYR A 123 -18.15 -22.40 14.10
N ALA A 124 -18.51 -21.48 14.99
CA ALA A 124 -18.46 -20.05 14.72
C ALA A 124 -17.90 -19.29 15.93
N ALA A 125 -16.91 -18.43 15.70
CA ALA A 125 -16.28 -17.62 16.74
C ALA A 125 -15.52 -16.44 16.15
N GLN A 126 -15.18 -15.48 17.01
CA GLN A 126 -14.18 -14.45 16.69
C GLN A 126 -12.93 -14.68 17.52
N HIS A 127 -11.76 -14.45 16.91
CA HIS A 127 -10.47 -14.58 17.58
C HIS A 127 -9.58 -13.41 17.19
N THR A 128 -8.76 -12.98 18.15
CA THR A 128 -7.60 -12.14 17.86
C THR A 128 -6.38 -13.03 17.70
N LEU A 129 -5.55 -12.74 16.71
CA LEU A 129 -4.25 -13.35 16.49
C LEU A 129 -3.17 -12.29 16.28
N SER A 130 -1.92 -12.72 16.32
CA SER A 130 -0.75 -11.86 16.22
C SER A 130 0.17 -12.31 15.08
N PHE A 131 0.64 -11.40 14.25
CA PHE A 131 1.64 -11.65 13.22
C PHE A 131 3.00 -11.08 13.62
N LYS A 132 4.05 -11.86 13.39
CA LYS A 132 5.45 -11.43 13.57
C LYS A 132 6.25 -11.66 12.29
N PHE A 133 6.63 -10.58 11.62
CA PHE A 133 7.35 -10.60 10.34
C PHE A 133 8.87 -10.75 10.52
N ASP A 134 9.53 -11.45 9.60
CA ASP A 134 10.98 -11.55 9.56
C ASP A 134 11.61 -10.24 9.09
N GLN A 135 12.26 -9.55 10.02
CA GLN A 135 12.89 -8.25 9.80
C GLN A 135 14.01 -8.29 8.77
N LYS A 136 14.65 -9.44 8.57
CA LYS A 136 15.76 -9.58 7.62
C LYS A 136 15.30 -9.59 6.17
N GLN A 137 14.01 -9.84 5.95
CA GLN A 137 13.41 -9.96 4.62
C GLN A 137 12.63 -8.68 4.24
N LEU A 138 12.51 -7.72 5.16
CA LEU A 138 11.76 -6.49 4.90
C LEU A 138 12.46 -5.61 3.86
N PRO A 139 11.72 -5.06 2.89
CA PRO A 139 12.27 -4.03 2.02
C PRO A 139 12.53 -2.75 2.85
N SER A 140 13.54 -1.97 2.47
CA SER A 140 13.83 -0.72 3.21
C SER A 140 12.76 0.33 2.90
N LEU A 141 12.11 0.88 3.94
CA LEU A 141 11.41 2.16 3.81
C LEU A 141 12.44 3.20 3.37
N GLN A 142 12.12 3.98 2.34
CA GLN A 142 12.98 5.07 1.93
C GLN A 142 12.92 6.13 3.02
N LYS A 143 13.95 6.22 3.86
CA LYS A 143 14.11 7.39 4.71
C LYS A 143 14.29 8.57 3.76
N LYS A 144 13.30 9.46 3.68
CA LYS A 144 13.44 10.75 3.02
C LYS A 144 14.76 11.33 3.52
N SER A 145 15.77 11.45 2.64
CA SER A 145 17.02 12.09 3.03
C SER A 145 16.66 13.43 3.65
N PRO A 146 17.21 13.79 4.82
CA PRO A 146 17.01 15.14 5.33
C PRO A 146 17.45 16.07 4.21
N THR A 147 16.52 16.84 3.66
CA THR A 147 16.83 17.89 2.70
C THR A 147 17.97 18.67 3.32
N GLN A 148 19.15 18.60 2.72
CA GLN A 148 20.28 19.39 3.16
C GLN A 148 19.83 20.84 3.04
N THR A 149 19.47 21.44 4.18
CA THR A 149 19.31 22.89 4.27
C THR A 149 20.61 23.47 3.74
N PRO A 150 20.61 24.24 2.64
CA PRO A 150 21.82 24.88 2.16
C PRO A 150 22.41 25.68 3.32
N ALA A 151 23.67 25.42 3.65
CA ALA A 151 24.38 26.16 4.69
C ALA A 151 24.20 27.66 4.41
N LYS A 152 23.60 28.39 5.37
CA LYS A 152 23.47 29.85 5.30
C LYS A 152 24.88 30.45 5.20
N LYS A 153 25.33 30.79 3.99
CA LYS A 153 26.42 31.75 3.81
C LYS A 153 25.96 33.05 4.48
N LYS A 154 26.70 33.50 5.50
CA LYS A 154 26.54 34.83 6.07
C LYS A 154 26.88 35.84 4.97
N ILE A 155 25.86 36.49 4.41
CA ILE A 155 26.02 37.64 3.52
C ILE A 155 25.82 38.89 4.38
N PRO A 156 26.73 39.89 4.35
CA PRO A 156 26.56 41.14 5.08
C PRO A 156 25.34 41.88 4.50
N VAL A 157 24.37 42.23 5.36
CA VAL A 157 23.17 42.98 4.95
C VAL A 157 23.41 44.46 5.18
N THR A 158 23.62 45.21 4.09
CA THR A 158 23.32 46.65 4.03
C THR A 158 21.91 46.81 3.45
N ARG A 159 21.05 47.56 4.17
CA ARG A 159 19.59 47.65 4.01
C ARG A 159 19.12 48.46 2.79
N ALA A 160 17.98 48.07 2.21
CA ALA A 160 16.93 48.97 1.71
C ALA A 160 15.52 48.32 1.84
N PRO A 161 14.43 49.06 2.13
CA PRO A 161 13.19 48.49 2.71
C PRO A 161 12.06 48.10 1.74
N ASN A 162 12.22 48.26 0.42
CA ASN A 162 11.05 48.24 -0.50
C ASN A 162 10.78 46.93 -1.26
N ASP A 163 11.64 45.92 -1.17
CA ASP A 163 11.47 44.66 -1.91
C ASP A 163 10.77 43.54 -1.12
N GLN A 164 10.55 43.74 0.19
CA GLN A 164 9.99 42.72 1.08
C GLN A 164 8.48 42.49 0.86
N ALA A 165 7.72 43.52 0.46
CA ALA A 165 6.28 43.39 0.25
C ALA A 165 5.91 42.50 -0.96
N LYS A 166 6.73 42.52 -2.02
CA LYS A 166 6.49 41.72 -3.23
C LYS A 166 6.89 40.25 -3.05
N GLN A 167 7.91 39.98 -2.24
CA GLN A 167 8.37 38.62 -1.99
C GLN A 167 7.38 37.85 -1.10
N VAL A 168 6.83 38.50 -0.06
CA VAL A 168 5.84 37.88 0.86
C VAL A 168 4.51 37.59 0.16
N ALA A 169 4.07 38.43 -0.79
CA ALA A 169 2.86 38.18 -1.57
C ALA A 169 2.99 36.95 -2.49
N ASN A 170 4.15 36.76 -3.13
CA ASN A 170 4.42 35.62 -4.00
C ASN A 170 4.56 34.30 -3.22
N LEU A 171 5.12 34.35 -2.01
CA LEU A 171 5.22 33.20 -1.10
C LEU A 171 3.85 32.76 -0.56
N ASN A 172 2.94 33.70 -0.28
CA ASN A 172 1.60 33.37 0.22
C ASN A 172 0.68 32.84 -0.89
N ALA A 173 0.81 33.33 -2.12
CA ALA A 173 0.09 32.82 -3.29
C ALA A 173 0.53 31.38 -3.67
N ALA A 174 1.82 31.06 -3.58
CA ALA A 174 2.34 29.71 -3.79
C ALA A 174 1.85 28.71 -2.73
N ASN A 175 1.65 29.18 -1.48
CA ASN A 175 1.09 28.36 -0.40
C ASN A 175 -0.41 28.10 -0.56
N GLN A 176 -1.20 29.08 -1.03
CA GLN A 176 -2.63 28.89 -1.30
C GLN A 176 -2.89 27.95 -2.48
N ALA A 177 -2.07 28.00 -3.54
CA ALA A 177 -2.17 27.07 -4.67
C ALA A 177 -1.84 25.61 -4.29
N THR A 178 -1.10 25.40 -3.21
CA THR A 178 -0.76 24.07 -2.69
C THR A 178 -1.86 23.49 -1.79
N GLN A 179 -2.57 24.33 -1.04
CA GLN A 179 -3.66 23.92 -0.15
C GLN A 179 -4.98 23.60 -0.90
N THR A 180 -5.27 24.27 -2.02
CA THR A 180 -6.48 23.94 -2.82
C THR A 180 -6.39 22.59 -3.54
N LYS A 181 -5.17 22.08 -3.78
CA LYS A 181 -4.98 20.78 -4.46
C LYS A 181 -5.14 19.56 -3.54
N VAL A 182 -5.16 19.76 -2.23
CA VAL A 182 -5.36 18.69 -1.23
C VAL A 182 -6.82 18.63 -0.73
N LEU A 183 -7.59 19.71 -0.92
CA LEU A 183 -8.94 19.83 -0.33
C LEU A 183 -10.10 19.40 -1.25
N ILE A 184 -9.86 19.10 -2.53
CA ILE A 184 -10.88 18.57 -3.47
C ILE A 184 -10.69 17.06 -3.74
N GLY A 185 -9.84 16.39 -2.96
CA GLY A 185 -9.59 14.94 -3.05
C GLY A 185 -9.79 14.22 -1.73
N GLY A 186 -10.76 14.65 -0.91
CA GLY A 186 -11.21 13.85 0.22
C GLY A 186 -11.79 12.52 -0.28
N GLY A 187 -11.12 11.41 0.01
CA GLY A 187 -11.66 10.06 -0.13
C GLY A 187 -11.00 9.20 -1.23
N LEU A 188 -10.49 8.04 -0.79
CA LEU A 188 -10.07 6.88 -1.59
C LEU A 188 -8.87 7.11 -2.54
N SER A 189 -7.65 7.03 -1.99
CA SER A 189 -6.52 6.55 -2.82
C SER A 189 -6.70 5.05 -3.06
N MET A 190 -7.51 4.71 -4.04
CA MET A 190 -7.59 3.35 -4.57
C MET A 190 -6.34 3.12 -5.42
N VAL A 191 -5.25 2.65 -4.81
CA VAL A 191 -4.17 2.03 -5.58
C VAL A 191 -4.62 0.61 -5.90
N ILE A 192 -5.23 0.43 -7.07
CA ILE A 192 -5.39 -0.89 -7.66
C ILE A 192 -3.99 -1.36 -8.04
N VAL A 193 -3.30 -2.03 -7.12
CA VAL A 193 -2.17 -2.89 -7.48
C VAL A 193 -2.78 -4.13 -8.11
N ALA A 194 -2.87 -4.13 -9.44
CA ALA A 194 -3.15 -5.35 -10.19
C ALA A 194 -1.97 -6.31 -10.00
N ILE A 195 -2.05 -7.18 -8.99
CA ILE A 195 -1.16 -8.33 -8.88
C ILE A 195 -1.56 -9.25 -10.04
N GLY A 196 -0.69 -9.29 -11.05
CA GLY A 196 -0.91 -10.07 -12.27
C GLY A 196 -1.07 -11.56 -11.97
N ALA A 197 -2.31 -12.01 -11.95
CA ALA A 197 -2.67 -13.41 -12.16
C ALA A 197 -3.12 -13.57 -13.63
N GLY A 198 -2.34 -14.31 -14.42
CA GLY A 198 -2.81 -15.00 -15.62
C GLY A 198 -3.15 -14.18 -16.86
N LEU A 199 -2.15 -13.67 -17.59
CA LEU A 199 -2.30 -13.38 -19.03
C LEU A 199 -1.84 -14.59 -19.85
N TRP A 200 -2.73 -15.57 -20.03
CA TRP A 200 -2.61 -16.53 -21.13
C TRP A 200 -3.96 -16.73 -21.82
N VAL A 201 -4.32 -15.79 -22.71
CA VAL A 201 -5.42 -15.99 -23.67
C VAL A 201 -5.02 -15.44 -25.04
N ARG A 202 -4.95 -16.39 -25.99
CA ARG A 202 -5.21 -16.31 -27.44
C ARG A 202 -4.35 -15.39 -28.31
N ARG A 203 -3.49 -16.02 -29.13
CA ARG A 203 -3.10 -15.47 -30.45
C ARG A 203 -3.80 -16.24 -31.59
N LYS A 204 -4.73 -15.51 -32.21
CA LYS A 204 -5.01 -15.35 -33.65
C LYS A 204 -5.19 -16.57 -34.56
N GLN A 205 -6.40 -16.67 -35.09
CA GLN A 205 -6.71 -17.18 -36.42
C GLN A 205 -6.02 -16.30 -37.50
N PRO A 206 -5.43 -16.87 -38.56
CA PRO A 206 -5.21 -16.18 -39.81
C PRO A 206 -6.35 -16.46 -40.80
N LYS A 207 -6.82 -15.41 -41.49
CA LYS A 207 -7.59 -15.51 -42.72
C LYS A 207 -6.67 -15.97 -43.85
N SER A 208 -7.05 -17.03 -44.56
CA SER A 208 -7.15 -17.08 -46.03
C SER A 208 -8.09 -18.20 -46.42
#